data_AF-A0ABD5N8R9-F1
#
_entry.id   AF-A0ABD5N8R9-F1
#
_cell.length_a   1.000
_cell.length_b   1.000
_cell.length_c   1.000
_cell.angle_alpha   90.00
_cell.angle_beta   90.00
_cell.angle_gamma   90.00
#
_symmetry.space_group_name_H-M   'P 1'
#
loop_
_entity.id
_entity.type
_entity.pdbx_description
1 polymer ?
#
loop_
_entity_poly.entity_id
_entity_poly.type
_entity_poly.pdbx_seq_one_letter_code
_entity_poly.pdbx_strand_id
1 'polypeptide(L)'
;MDYVSVLPVSIDYLANLPSQAMTGDVSAVTVVLIAVYLAILIVNKLTGLIIFVLKKIFLLAIVITAFYQFLLHLIGKIGSEGLTNDNMTLGVLGGIAGFIAIIIALYAAFHSIKTVKKDKDARKEVSEDLTLAPTEPDSGLTTPLKQLWEEQLKIKELVSLKSLKSDRHLGAVLAYLVIAEFGVFSSKTIAAPDEMVGLGFFTVFMMAAIFFVRQNYVDFRTGLVHYALACIVGGVLSILLGHFWGNYPLEQLLSLGYFKSDSLVALVTGLSVSLFMGGKG
;
A
#
# COMPACT_ATOMS: atom_id res chain seq x y z
N MET A 1 -50.42 -19.46 24.81
CA MET A 1 -49.73 -19.30 23.51
C MET A 1 -48.42 -18.63 23.85
N ASP A 2 -47.40 -19.44 24.09
CA ASP A 2 -46.32 -19.03 24.99
C ASP A 2 -45.09 -18.70 24.16
N TYR A 3 -44.91 -17.41 23.87
CA TYR A 3 -43.80 -16.88 23.06
C TYR A 3 -42.42 -16.95 23.75
N VAL A 4 -42.29 -17.69 24.86
CA VAL A 4 -41.15 -17.62 25.79
C VAL A 4 -40.04 -18.63 25.45
N SER A 5 -40.30 -19.65 24.63
CA SER A 5 -39.37 -20.78 24.38
C SER A 5 -38.56 -20.71 23.06
N VAL A 6 -38.81 -19.74 22.18
CA VAL A 6 -38.22 -19.72 20.82
C VAL A 6 -36.73 -19.30 20.81
N LEU A 7 -36.35 -18.38 21.71
CA LEU A 7 -34.99 -17.84 21.79
C LEU A 7 -33.89 -18.89 22.11
N PRO A 8 -34.00 -19.74 23.15
CA PRO A 8 -32.94 -20.72 23.45
C PRO A 8 -32.74 -21.75 22.33
N VAL A 9 -33.84 -22.28 21.76
CA VAL A 9 -33.79 -23.25 20.65
C VAL A 9 -33.08 -22.67 19.41
N SER A 10 -33.26 -21.38 19.15
CA SER A 10 -32.61 -20.69 18.03
C SER A 10 -31.10 -20.56 18.21
N ILE A 11 -30.62 -20.37 19.45
CA ILE A 11 -29.19 -20.23 19.77
C ILE A 11 -28.47 -21.57 19.67
N ASP A 12 -29.07 -22.65 20.19
CA ASP A 12 -28.52 -24.01 20.05
C ASP A 12 -28.46 -24.46 18.60
N TYR A 13 -29.45 -24.10 17.77
CA TYR A 13 -29.41 -24.38 16.33
C TYR A 13 -28.27 -23.60 15.64
N LEU A 14 -28.13 -22.29 15.92
CA LEU A 14 -27.06 -21.45 15.38
C LEU A 14 -25.65 -21.96 15.75
N ALA A 15 -25.46 -22.46 16.97
CA ALA A 15 -24.18 -23.01 17.43
C ALA A 15 -23.79 -24.31 16.69
N ASN A 16 -24.76 -25.12 16.29
CA ASN A 16 -24.55 -26.42 15.65
C ASN A 16 -24.63 -26.38 14.10
N LEU A 17 -24.94 -25.22 13.50
CA LEU A 17 -24.96 -25.03 12.04
C LEU A 17 -23.70 -25.53 11.31
N PRO A 18 -22.45 -25.29 11.79
CA PRO A 18 -21.25 -25.76 11.09
C PRO A 18 -21.20 -27.28 10.98
N SER A 19 -21.50 -28.00 12.08
CA SER A 19 -21.55 -29.46 12.07
C SER A 19 -22.68 -30.02 11.21
N GLN A 20 -23.86 -29.41 11.24
CA GLN A 20 -25.01 -29.85 10.44
C GLN A 20 -24.79 -29.63 8.93
N ALA A 21 -24.14 -28.51 8.57
CA ALA A 21 -23.74 -28.24 7.19
C ALA A 21 -22.67 -29.25 6.71
N MET A 22 -21.72 -29.63 7.56
CA MET A 22 -20.73 -30.67 7.24
C MET A 22 -21.35 -32.07 7.08
N THR A 23 -22.46 -32.38 7.76
CA THR A 23 -23.23 -33.61 7.55
C THR A 23 -24.14 -33.57 6.31
N GLY A 24 -24.18 -32.46 5.57
CA GLY A 24 -24.94 -32.35 4.31
C GLY A 24 -26.42 -31.99 4.48
N ASP A 25 -26.84 -31.45 5.62
CA ASP A 25 -28.19 -30.89 5.75
C ASP A 25 -28.33 -29.65 4.85
N VAL A 26 -29.18 -29.77 3.82
CA VAL A 26 -29.45 -28.74 2.81
C VAL A 26 -29.91 -27.42 3.46
N SER A 27 -30.63 -27.51 4.57
CA SER A 27 -31.12 -26.37 5.35
C SER A 27 -29.95 -25.63 6.00
N ALA A 28 -29.08 -26.36 6.70
CA ALA A 28 -27.90 -25.80 7.36
C ALA A 28 -26.90 -25.22 6.35
N VAL A 29 -26.65 -25.91 5.23
CA VAL A 29 -25.81 -25.42 4.13
C VAL A 29 -26.33 -24.11 3.56
N THR A 30 -27.65 -24.00 3.36
CA THR A 30 -28.29 -22.77 2.85
C THR A 30 -28.15 -21.60 3.83
N VAL A 31 -28.36 -21.84 5.13
CA VAL A 31 -28.20 -20.79 6.17
C VAL A 31 -26.74 -20.35 6.29
N VAL A 32 -25.78 -21.28 6.22
CA VAL A 32 -24.34 -20.96 6.24
C VAL A 32 -23.96 -20.12 5.01
N LEU A 33 -24.44 -20.45 3.81
CA LEU A 33 -24.20 -19.65 2.60
C LEU A 33 -24.73 -18.21 2.72
N ILE A 34 -25.94 -18.04 3.27
CA ILE A 34 -26.53 -16.72 3.52
C ILE A 34 -25.70 -15.95 4.56
N ALA A 35 -25.25 -16.59 5.63
CA ALA A 35 -24.41 -15.99 6.66
C ALA A 35 -23.03 -15.55 6.11
N VAL A 36 -22.39 -16.38 5.28
CA VAL A 36 -21.14 -16.05 4.58
C VAL A 36 -21.33 -14.88 3.63
N TYR A 37 -22.41 -14.85 2.86
CA TYR A 37 -22.72 -13.73 1.96
C TYR A 37 -22.96 -12.41 2.71
N LEU A 38 -23.69 -12.46 3.84
CA LEU A 38 -23.85 -11.33 4.75
C LEU A 38 -22.51 -10.88 5.34
N ALA A 39 -21.65 -11.81 5.76
CA ALA A 39 -20.31 -11.48 6.25
C ALA A 39 -19.45 -10.78 5.17
N ILE A 40 -19.49 -11.25 3.92
CA ILE A 40 -18.80 -10.61 2.79
C ILE A 40 -19.34 -9.20 2.55
N LEU A 41 -20.66 -8.98 2.58
CA LEU A 41 -21.27 -7.65 2.46
C LEU A 41 -20.87 -6.71 3.62
N ILE A 42 -20.84 -7.22 4.85
CA ILE A 42 -20.39 -6.49 6.04
C ILE A 42 -18.92 -6.11 5.90
N VAL A 43 -18.04 -7.05 5.52
CA VAL A 43 -16.60 -6.81 5.29
C VAL A 43 -16.38 -5.79 4.19
N ASN A 44 -17.08 -5.89 3.05
CA ASN A 44 -16.96 -4.93 1.95
C ASN A 44 -17.39 -3.50 2.39
N LYS A 45 -18.49 -3.40 3.15
CA LYS A 45 -18.96 -2.13 3.74
C LYS A 45 -18.00 -1.58 4.80
N LEU A 46 -17.40 -2.45 5.63
CA LEU A 46 -16.33 -2.07 6.55
C LEU A 46 -15.07 -1.64 5.81
N THR A 47 -14.70 -2.27 4.71
CA THR A 47 -13.51 -1.91 3.92
C THR A 47 -13.61 -0.48 3.39
N GLY A 48 -14.79 -0.08 2.91
CA GLY A 48 -15.06 1.32 2.56
C GLY A 48 -14.94 2.29 3.74
N LEU A 49 -15.41 1.90 4.93
CA LEU A 49 -15.27 2.68 6.16
C LEU A 49 -13.80 2.76 6.62
N ILE A 50 -13.06 1.66 6.55
CA ILE A 50 -11.64 1.56 6.90
C ILE A 50 -10.82 2.45 5.96
N ILE A 51 -11.05 2.42 4.64
CA ILE A 51 -10.36 3.31 3.69
C ILE A 51 -10.68 4.78 3.97
N PHE A 52 -11.94 5.11 4.31
CA PHE A 52 -12.34 6.46 4.70
C PHE A 52 -11.66 6.92 6.00
N VAL A 53 -11.58 6.06 7.01
CA VAL A 53 -10.91 6.32 8.29
C VAL A 53 -9.40 6.44 8.08
N LEU A 54 -8.77 5.50 7.40
CA LEU A 54 -7.34 5.46 7.15
C LEU A 54 -6.87 6.71 6.38
N LYS A 55 -7.56 7.09 5.30
CA LYS A 55 -7.20 8.29 4.52
C LYS A 55 -7.36 9.61 5.29
N LYS A 56 -8.15 9.65 6.36
CA LYS A 56 -8.48 10.88 7.10
C LYS A 56 -7.80 10.99 8.46
N ILE A 57 -7.70 9.89 9.20
CA ILE A 57 -7.14 9.86 10.55
C ILE A 57 -5.63 9.60 10.51
N PHE A 58 -5.09 8.86 9.53
CA PHE A 58 -3.67 8.47 9.52
C PHE A 58 -2.70 9.65 9.45
N LEU A 59 -2.97 10.66 8.61
CA LEU A 59 -2.16 11.89 8.56
C LEU A 59 -2.18 12.63 9.90
N LEU A 60 -3.37 12.78 10.49
CA LEU A 60 -3.55 13.46 11.78
C LEU A 60 -2.87 12.69 12.92
N ALA A 61 -2.98 11.36 12.92
CA ALA A 61 -2.34 10.48 13.88
C ALA A 61 -0.81 10.58 13.79
N ILE A 62 -0.22 10.49 12.59
CA ILE A 62 1.23 10.65 12.39
C ILE A 62 1.70 12.01 12.91
N VAL A 63 1.01 13.10 12.57
CA VAL A 63 1.39 14.46 13.00
C VAL A 63 1.30 14.62 14.53
N ILE A 64 0.25 14.09 15.16
CA ILE A 64 0.10 14.10 16.62
C ILE A 64 1.18 13.23 17.29
N THR A 65 1.44 12.02 16.79
CA THR A 65 2.47 11.12 17.35
C THR A 65 3.88 11.71 17.18
N ALA A 66 4.19 12.32 16.04
CA ALA A 66 5.47 13.00 15.81
C ALA A 66 5.63 14.22 16.74
N PHE A 67 4.58 15.02 16.94
CA PHE A 67 4.62 16.15 17.86
C PHE A 67 4.75 15.70 19.33
N TYR A 68 4.10 14.59 19.71
CA TYR A 68 4.24 13.99 21.03
C TYR A 68 5.66 13.45 21.27
N GLN A 69 6.24 12.74 20.30
CA GLN A 69 7.64 12.29 20.33
C GLN A 69 8.61 13.49 20.46
N PHE A 70 8.38 14.57 19.70
CA PHE A 70 9.15 15.80 19.84
C PHE A 70 9.06 16.40 21.24
N LEU A 71 7.86 16.49 21.84
CA LEU A 71 7.69 17.00 23.20
C LEU A 71 8.40 16.12 24.24
N LEU A 72 8.31 14.79 24.14
CA LEU A 72 9.05 13.88 25.03
C LEU A 72 10.56 14.06 24.90
N HIS A 73 11.08 14.17 23.67
CA HIS A 73 12.50 14.39 23.42
C HIS A 73 12.97 15.74 23.96
N LEU A 74 12.18 16.80 23.76
CA LEU A 74 12.45 18.15 24.28
C LEU A 74 12.49 18.16 25.82
N ILE A 75 11.51 17.53 26.49
CA ILE A 75 11.48 17.41 27.95
C ILE A 75 12.70 16.63 28.46
N GLY A 76 13.05 15.51 27.80
CA GLY A 76 14.25 14.74 28.13
C GLY A 76 15.53 15.58 28.01
N LYS A 77 15.67 16.34 26.92
CA LYS A 77 16.84 17.18 26.65
C LYS A 77 16.95 18.36 27.62
N ILE A 78 15.84 19.01 27.96
CA ILE A 78 15.79 20.05 29.02
C ILE A 78 16.14 19.44 30.39
N GLY A 79 15.71 18.21 30.66
CA GLY A 79 16.04 17.49 31.90
C GLY A 79 17.51 17.10 32.03
N SER A 80 18.21 16.81 30.92
CA SER A 80 19.62 16.38 30.93
C SER A 80 20.62 17.52 30.74
N GLU A 81 20.32 18.50 29.87
CA GLU A 81 21.24 19.60 29.52
C GLU A 81 20.87 20.93 30.21
N GLY A 82 19.72 20.97 30.88
CA GLY A 82 19.16 22.20 31.43
C GLY A 82 18.51 23.10 30.37
N LEU A 83 17.99 24.24 30.85
CA LEU A 83 17.26 25.20 30.03
C LEU A 83 18.24 26.19 29.37
N THR A 84 19.02 25.68 28.40
CA THR A 84 19.94 26.47 27.58
C THR A 84 19.19 27.30 26.54
N ASN A 85 19.80 28.39 26.04
CA ASN A 85 19.21 29.21 24.98
C ASN A 85 18.89 28.37 23.72
N ASP A 86 19.77 27.44 23.34
CA ASP A 86 19.58 26.58 22.17
C ASP A 86 18.37 25.65 22.35
N ASN A 87 18.23 25.00 23.52
CA ASN A 87 17.09 24.13 23.82
C ASN A 87 15.77 24.93 23.92
N MET A 88 15.81 26.15 24.47
CA MET A 88 14.64 27.03 24.50
C MET A 88 14.23 27.49 23.10
N THR A 89 15.18 27.85 22.25
CA THR A 89 14.92 28.31 20.87
C THR A 89 14.38 27.17 20.00
N LEU A 90 15.00 25.99 20.05
CA LEU A 90 14.51 24.77 19.39
C LEU A 90 13.12 24.35 19.91
N GLY A 91 12.90 24.44 21.22
CA GLY A 91 11.62 24.11 21.85
C GLY A 91 10.48 25.02 21.38
N VAL A 92 10.72 26.34 21.32
CA VAL A 92 9.73 27.32 20.85
C VAL A 92 9.49 27.19 19.34
N LEU A 93 10.54 27.09 18.51
CA LEU A 93 10.36 26.92 17.06
C LEU A 93 9.64 25.62 16.72
N GLY A 94 10.07 24.49 17.30
CA GLY A 94 9.46 23.18 17.08
C GLY A 94 8.03 23.10 17.63
N GLY A 95 7.77 23.76 18.76
CA GLY A 95 6.43 23.94 19.33
C GLY A 95 5.49 24.65 18.36
N ILE A 96 5.88 25.82 17.84
CA ILE A 96 5.09 26.60 16.87
C ILE A 96 4.89 25.81 15.57
N ALA A 97 5.96 25.24 15.01
CA ALA A 97 5.90 24.48 13.77
C ALA A 97 5.00 23.23 13.88
N GLY A 98 5.10 22.50 14.99
CA GLY A 98 4.25 21.34 15.27
C GLY A 98 2.79 21.71 15.49
N PHE A 99 2.50 22.84 16.17
CA PHE A 99 1.15 23.34 16.34
C PHE A 99 0.51 23.75 15.00
N ILE A 100 1.27 24.42 14.13
CA ILE A 100 0.84 24.74 12.75
C ILE A 100 0.60 23.44 11.95
N ALA A 101 1.48 22.44 12.06
CA ALA A 101 1.30 21.16 11.40
C ALA A 101 0.01 20.43 11.86
N ILE A 102 -0.30 20.47 13.16
CA ILE A 102 -1.56 19.92 13.70
C ILE A 102 -2.78 20.66 13.13
N ILE A 103 -2.73 22.00 13.05
CA ILE A 103 -3.81 22.81 12.44
C ILE A 103 -4.02 22.43 10.97
N ILE A 104 -2.93 22.28 10.20
CA ILE A 104 -2.99 21.87 8.78
C ILE A 104 -3.55 20.45 8.66
N ALA A 105 -3.14 19.51 9.53
CA ALA A 105 -3.64 18.14 9.53
C ALA A 105 -5.14 18.07 9.89
N LEU A 106 -5.59 18.85 10.88
CA LEU A 106 -7.02 19.03 11.18
C LEU A 106 -7.77 19.58 9.96
N TYR A 107 -7.28 20.67 9.37
CA TYR A 107 -7.92 21.30 8.22
C TYR A 107 -8.03 20.33 7.04
N ALA A 108 -6.99 19.56 6.75
CA ALA A 108 -7.01 18.52 5.71
C ALA A 108 -8.05 17.43 6.00
N ALA A 109 -8.13 16.95 7.25
CA ALA A 109 -9.11 15.95 7.67
C ALA A 109 -10.56 16.44 7.51
N PHE A 110 -10.85 17.69 7.89
CA PHE A 110 -12.17 18.30 7.74
C PHE A 110 -12.51 18.70 6.30
N HIS A 111 -11.59 19.29 5.54
CA HIS A 111 -11.80 19.69 4.14
C HIS A 111 -12.10 18.46 3.25
N SER A 112 -11.46 17.31 3.55
CA SER A 112 -11.73 16.01 2.91
C SER A 112 -13.17 15.49 3.10
N ILE A 113 -13.98 16.08 3.99
CA ILE A 113 -15.42 15.76 4.10
C ILE A 113 -16.23 16.46 2.99
N LYS A 114 -15.83 17.67 2.58
CA LYS A 114 -16.62 18.52 1.67
C LYS A 114 -16.42 18.18 0.19
N THR A 115 -15.23 17.69 -0.20
CA THR A 115 -14.89 17.36 -1.60
C THR A 115 -15.42 16.00 -2.08
N VAL A 116 -15.58 15.01 -1.19
CA VAL A 116 -16.13 13.67 -1.53
C VAL A 116 -17.56 13.74 -2.08
N LYS A 117 -18.29 14.83 -1.82
CA LYS A 117 -19.61 15.07 -2.40
C LYS A 117 -19.56 15.61 -3.85
N LYS A 118 -18.44 16.21 -4.28
CA LYS A 118 -18.26 16.85 -5.59
C LYS A 118 -17.64 15.92 -6.64
N ASP A 119 -16.74 15.00 -6.23
CA ASP A 119 -16.15 13.97 -7.12
C ASP A 119 -17.17 12.94 -7.64
N LYS A 120 -18.36 12.84 -7.03
CA LYS A 120 -19.44 11.98 -7.55
C LYS A 120 -20.16 12.56 -8.76
N ASP A 121 -20.19 13.89 -8.89
CA ASP A 121 -20.90 14.57 -9.97
C ASP A 121 -19.97 14.74 -11.19
N ALA A 122 -18.71 15.12 -10.96
CA ALA A 122 -17.69 15.27 -12.01
C ALA A 122 -17.38 13.97 -12.78
N ARG A 123 -17.75 12.78 -12.26
CA ARG A 123 -17.58 11.50 -12.95
C ARG A 123 -18.71 11.17 -13.94
N LYS A 124 -19.79 11.97 -13.99
CA LYS A 124 -20.89 11.78 -14.96
C LYS A 124 -20.70 12.56 -16.27
N GLU A 125 -19.98 13.67 -16.24
CA GLU A 125 -19.85 14.56 -17.42
C GLU A 125 -18.71 14.14 -18.38
N VAL A 126 -17.74 13.34 -17.90
CA VAL A 126 -16.57 12.92 -18.72
C VAL A 126 -16.85 11.68 -19.58
N SER A 127 -18.01 11.04 -19.44
CA SER A 127 -18.37 9.81 -20.18
C SER A 127 -19.04 10.03 -21.54
N GLU A 128 -19.25 11.29 -21.98
CA GLU A 128 -20.09 11.59 -23.15
C GLU A 128 -19.35 12.31 -24.30
N ASP A 129 -18.05 12.60 -24.19
CA ASP A 129 -17.30 13.40 -25.17
C ASP A 129 -15.93 12.80 -25.57
N LEU A 130 -15.94 11.54 -26.02
CA LEU A 130 -14.81 10.92 -26.74
C LEU A 130 -15.28 10.05 -27.91
N THR A 131 -15.93 10.70 -28.87
CA THR A 131 -15.97 10.23 -30.26
C THR A 131 -15.09 11.15 -31.09
N LEU A 132 -14.03 10.61 -31.72
CA LEU A 132 -13.48 10.99 -33.03
C LEU A 132 -12.09 10.32 -33.27
N ALA A 133 -12.05 9.37 -34.21
CA ALA A 133 -10.89 9.09 -35.05
C ALA A 133 -10.90 10.09 -36.25
N PRO A 134 -9.89 10.22 -37.16
CA PRO A 134 -8.85 9.27 -37.61
C PRO A 134 -7.41 9.89 -37.54
N THR A 135 -6.33 9.52 -38.25
CA THR A 135 -6.07 8.67 -39.45
C THR A 135 -4.62 8.20 -39.48
N GLU A 136 -4.31 7.12 -40.23
CA GLU A 136 -2.95 6.82 -40.72
C GLU A 136 -2.60 7.62 -41.99
N PRO A 137 -1.31 7.76 -42.33
CA PRO A 137 -0.90 7.16 -43.62
C PRO A 137 0.50 6.48 -43.61
N ASP A 138 0.63 5.56 -44.57
CA ASP A 138 1.76 4.67 -44.86
C ASP A 138 2.99 5.38 -45.51
N SER A 139 4.21 4.84 -45.30
CA SER A 139 5.28 4.80 -46.32
C SER A 139 6.58 4.05 -45.90
N GLY A 140 6.76 2.85 -46.44
CA GLY A 140 7.97 2.42 -47.18
C GLY A 140 9.40 2.62 -46.62
N LEU A 141 10.00 1.50 -46.17
CA LEU A 141 11.44 1.12 -46.24
C LEU A 141 12.56 2.16 -45.94
N THR A 142 13.30 1.95 -44.84
CA THR A 142 14.68 1.36 -44.86
C THR A 142 15.40 1.41 -43.49
N THR A 143 16.32 0.45 -43.28
CA THR A 143 17.44 0.43 -42.31
C THR A 143 17.16 -0.04 -40.86
N PRO A 144 17.70 -1.21 -40.42
CA PRO A 144 17.51 -1.75 -39.06
C PRO A 144 18.08 -0.91 -37.90
N LEU A 145 19.01 0.01 -38.18
CA LEU A 145 19.67 0.82 -37.15
C LEU A 145 18.77 1.91 -36.57
N LYS A 146 17.75 2.37 -37.31
CA LYS A 146 16.83 3.42 -36.85
C LYS A 146 15.90 2.91 -35.75
N GLN A 147 15.42 1.66 -35.86
CA GLN A 147 14.61 1.01 -34.83
C GLN A 147 15.37 0.83 -33.51
N LEU A 148 16.66 0.45 -33.55
CA LEU A 148 17.47 0.33 -32.33
C LEU A 148 17.70 1.69 -31.63
N TRP A 149 17.85 2.77 -32.39
CA TRP A 149 17.95 4.12 -31.83
C TRP A 149 16.60 4.61 -31.27
N GLU A 150 15.48 4.34 -31.93
CA GLU A 150 14.15 4.65 -31.39
C GLU A 150 13.77 3.80 -30.17
N GLU A 151 14.16 2.52 -30.11
CA GLU A 151 14.01 1.71 -28.90
C GLU A 151 14.85 2.25 -27.76
N GLN A 152 16.12 2.62 -27.99
CA GLN A 152 16.94 3.25 -26.96
C GLN A 152 16.40 4.62 -26.53
N LEU A 153 15.87 5.43 -27.46
CA LEU A 153 15.21 6.69 -27.12
C LEU A 153 13.96 6.45 -26.27
N LYS A 154 13.08 5.51 -26.64
CA LYS A 154 11.91 5.13 -25.84
C LYS A 154 12.29 4.60 -24.45
N ILE A 155 13.32 3.76 -24.34
CA ILE A 155 13.82 3.28 -23.03
C ILE A 155 14.38 4.45 -22.21
N LYS A 156 15.15 5.35 -22.81
CA LYS A 156 15.73 6.52 -22.14
C LYS A 156 14.68 7.57 -21.77
N GLU A 157 13.57 7.62 -22.50
CA GLU A 157 12.41 8.46 -22.23
C GLU A 157 11.53 7.86 -21.12
N LEU A 158 11.29 6.54 -21.11
CA LEU A 158 10.64 5.79 -20.01
C LEU A 158 11.43 5.83 -18.70
N VAL A 159 12.77 5.91 -18.76
CA VAL A 159 13.66 6.06 -17.59
C VAL A 159 13.92 7.53 -17.23
N SER A 160 13.53 8.48 -18.09
CA SER A 160 13.72 9.91 -17.84
C SER A 160 12.79 10.41 -16.74
N LEU A 161 13.34 11.15 -15.79
CA LEU A 161 12.63 11.75 -14.65
C LEU A 161 11.42 12.64 -15.03
N LYS A 162 11.25 13.00 -16.31
CA LYS A 162 10.03 13.64 -16.81
C LYS A 162 8.86 12.66 -16.99
N SER A 163 9.08 11.46 -17.52
CA SER A 163 8.00 10.47 -17.69
C SER A 163 7.66 9.80 -16.36
N LEU A 164 8.67 9.51 -15.53
CA LEU A 164 8.50 9.04 -14.14
C LEU A 164 7.63 9.99 -13.28
N LYS A 165 7.50 11.27 -13.70
CA LYS A 165 6.68 12.30 -13.04
C LYS A 165 5.33 12.56 -13.75
N SER A 166 5.18 12.19 -15.02
CA SER A 166 3.92 12.32 -15.76
C SER A 166 3.07 11.04 -15.71
N ASP A 167 3.69 9.87 -15.55
CA ASP A 167 2.98 8.60 -15.47
C ASP A 167 2.32 8.43 -14.09
N ARG A 168 1.00 8.65 -14.07
CA ARG A 168 0.14 8.52 -12.90
C ARG A 168 0.16 7.11 -12.31
N HIS A 169 0.44 6.08 -13.13
CA HIS A 169 0.50 4.70 -12.67
C HIS A 169 1.78 4.42 -11.90
N LEU A 170 2.93 4.91 -12.39
CA LEU A 170 4.20 4.75 -11.67
C LEU A 170 4.19 5.46 -10.31
N GLY A 171 3.68 6.70 -10.25
CA GLY A 171 3.54 7.42 -8.98
C GLY A 171 2.67 6.65 -7.96
N ALA A 172 1.64 5.94 -8.43
CA ALA A 172 0.83 5.06 -7.59
C ALA A 172 1.59 3.79 -7.16
N VAL A 173 2.29 3.11 -8.07
CA VAL A 173 3.16 1.95 -7.77
C VAL A 173 4.13 2.30 -6.62
N LEU A 174 4.87 3.41 -6.76
CA LEU A 174 5.86 3.83 -5.75
C LEU A 174 5.21 4.26 -4.42
N ALA A 175 4.05 4.92 -4.46
CA ALA A 175 3.32 5.27 -3.23
C ALA A 175 2.82 4.01 -2.49
N TYR A 176 2.28 3.02 -3.21
CA TYR A 176 1.82 1.76 -2.63
C TYR A 176 2.97 0.92 -2.09
N LEU A 177 4.11 0.88 -2.78
CA LEU A 177 5.36 0.25 -2.34
C LEU A 177 5.77 0.79 -0.95
N VAL A 178 5.92 2.11 -0.84
CA VAL A 178 6.31 2.78 0.41
C VAL A 178 5.31 2.48 1.53
N ILE A 179 4.00 2.61 1.27
CA ILE A 179 2.96 2.36 2.28
C ILE A 179 3.00 0.89 2.78
N ALA A 180 3.23 -0.09 1.89
CA ALA A 180 3.27 -1.49 2.29
C ALA A 180 4.55 -1.85 3.07
N GLU A 181 5.72 -1.32 2.69
CA GLU A 181 6.97 -1.56 3.41
C GLU A 181 6.93 -0.97 4.83
N PHE A 182 6.48 0.28 4.98
CA PHE A 182 6.22 0.86 6.31
C PHE A 182 5.15 0.05 7.08
N GLY A 183 4.15 -0.48 6.38
CA GLY A 183 3.13 -1.37 6.95
C GLY A 183 3.75 -2.61 7.62
N VAL A 184 4.67 -3.28 6.95
CA VAL A 184 5.39 -4.46 7.48
C VAL A 184 6.20 -4.12 8.72
N PHE A 185 7.00 -3.06 8.70
CA PHE A 185 7.80 -2.63 9.86
C PHE A 185 6.98 -2.04 11.01
N SER A 186 5.74 -1.61 10.75
CA SER A 186 4.80 -1.13 11.79
C SER A 186 4.01 -2.25 12.49
N SER A 187 4.17 -3.51 12.05
CA SER A 187 3.37 -4.65 12.52
C SER A 187 4.25 -5.81 12.99
N LYS A 188 3.68 -6.71 13.80
CA LYS A 188 4.29 -8.00 14.11
C LYS A 188 4.24 -8.88 12.87
N THR A 189 5.37 -9.02 12.19
CA THR A 189 5.54 -9.92 11.05
C THR A 189 6.40 -11.12 11.43
N ILE A 190 6.41 -12.15 10.56
CA ILE A 190 7.12 -13.40 10.77
C ILE A 190 8.05 -13.58 9.56
N ALA A 191 9.33 -13.32 9.75
CA ALA A 191 10.35 -13.61 8.76
C ALA A 191 10.56 -15.13 8.56
N ALA A 192 11.29 -15.51 7.51
CA ALA A 192 11.64 -16.90 7.26
C ALA A 192 12.45 -17.49 8.43
N PRO A 193 12.32 -18.79 8.75
CA PRO A 193 13.08 -19.41 9.84
C PRO A 193 14.58 -19.53 9.55
N ASP A 194 14.96 -19.51 8.27
CA ASP A 194 16.32 -19.71 7.77
C ASP A 194 16.51 -18.96 6.45
N GLU A 195 17.76 -18.54 6.18
CA GLU A 195 18.16 -17.80 5.00
C GLU A 195 17.85 -18.54 3.70
N MET A 196 18.02 -19.88 3.67
CA MET A 196 17.71 -20.70 2.49
C MET A 196 16.21 -20.73 2.18
N VAL A 197 15.38 -20.78 3.22
CA VAL A 197 13.90 -20.75 3.08
C VAL A 197 13.45 -19.39 2.55
N GLY A 198 14.01 -18.30 3.10
CA GLY A 198 13.72 -16.94 2.63
C GLY A 198 14.14 -16.70 1.17
N LEU A 199 15.33 -17.16 0.80
CA LEU A 199 15.83 -17.10 -0.59
C LEU A 199 14.94 -17.90 -1.55
N GLY A 200 14.48 -19.08 -1.13
CA GLY A 200 13.52 -19.89 -1.88
C GLY A 200 12.19 -19.17 -2.13
N PHE A 201 11.58 -18.61 -1.07
CA PHE A 201 10.36 -17.82 -1.18
C PHE A 201 10.54 -16.59 -2.08
N PHE A 202 11.64 -15.85 -1.93
CA PHE A 202 11.96 -14.71 -2.78
C PHE A 202 12.05 -15.11 -4.25
N THR A 203 12.79 -16.17 -4.56
CA THR A 203 13.00 -16.63 -5.94
C THR A 203 11.69 -17.05 -6.61
N VAL A 204 10.84 -17.81 -5.89
CA VAL A 204 9.49 -18.18 -6.36
C VAL A 204 8.61 -16.95 -6.57
N PHE A 205 8.64 -16.00 -5.64
CA PHE A 205 7.89 -14.75 -5.74
C PHE A 205 8.32 -13.92 -6.97
N MET A 206 9.62 -13.78 -7.23
CA MET A 206 10.12 -13.01 -8.39
C MET A 206 9.66 -13.64 -9.71
N MET A 207 9.68 -14.97 -9.82
CA MET A 207 9.13 -15.67 -11.00
C MET A 207 7.62 -15.46 -11.15
N ALA A 208 6.86 -15.55 -10.06
CA ALA A 208 5.42 -15.31 -10.05
C ALA A 208 5.06 -13.85 -10.40
N ALA A 209 5.85 -12.87 -9.95
CA ALA A 209 5.67 -11.46 -10.26
C ALA A 209 5.90 -11.16 -11.75
N ILE A 210 6.93 -11.75 -12.39
CA ILE A 210 7.15 -11.63 -13.84
C ILE A 210 5.98 -12.24 -14.63
N PHE A 211 5.46 -13.38 -14.19
CA PHE A 211 4.28 -14.01 -14.80
C PHE A 211 3.02 -13.14 -14.63
N PHE A 212 2.80 -12.58 -13.44
CA PHE A 212 1.72 -11.63 -13.16
C PHE A 212 1.80 -10.39 -14.06
N VAL A 213 2.98 -9.80 -14.21
CA VAL A 213 3.22 -8.65 -15.11
C VAL A 213 2.85 -9.01 -16.55
N ARG A 214 3.24 -10.19 -17.03
CA ARG A 214 2.89 -10.69 -18.37
C ARG A 214 1.39 -10.90 -18.60
N GLN A 215 0.61 -11.17 -17.54
CA GLN A 215 -0.83 -11.36 -17.64
C GLN A 215 -1.67 -10.09 -17.48
N ASN A 216 -1.18 -9.10 -16.72
CA ASN A 216 -2.01 -7.97 -16.27
C ASN A 216 -1.66 -6.62 -16.94
N TYR A 217 -0.45 -6.46 -17.47
CA TYR A 217 -0.09 -5.23 -18.21
C TYR A 217 -0.41 -5.36 -19.70
N VAL A 218 -1.04 -4.33 -20.27
CA VAL A 218 -1.26 -4.20 -21.73
C VAL A 218 0.07 -4.23 -22.47
N ASP A 219 1.05 -3.44 -22.00
CA ASP A 219 2.42 -3.44 -22.51
C ASP A 219 3.37 -4.16 -21.55
N PHE A 220 3.79 -5.38 -21.91
CA PHE A 220 4.72 -6.18 -21.12
C PHE A 220 6.04 -5.45 -20.80
N ARG A 221 6.57 -4.68 -21.76
CA ARG A 221 7.81 -3.91 -21.55
C ARG A 221 7.63 -2.82 -20.48
N THR A 222 6.53 -2.09 -20.53
CA THR A 222 6.21 -1.04 -19.54
C THR A 222 5.99 -1.64 -18.15
N GLY A 223 5.26 -2.75 -18.07
CA GLY A 223 5.09 -3.50 -16.82
C GLY A 223 6.41 -4.03 -16.25
N LEU A 224 7.33 -4.51 -17.11
CA LEU A 224 8.65 -4.97 -16.69
C LEU A 224 9.54 -3.82 -16.18
N VAL A 225 9.46 -2.63 -16.78
CA VAL A 225 10.14 -1.41 -16.30
C VAL A 225 9.58 -0.96 -14.95
N HIS A 226 8.25 -0.94 -14.79
CA HIS A 226 7.62 -0.60 -13.51
C HIS A 226 8.00 -1.58 -12.41
N TYR A 227 8.04 -2.88 -12.72
CA TYR A 227 8.49 -3.93 -11.82
C TYR A 227 9.98 -3.78 -11.44
N ALA A 228 10.86 -3.59 -12.43
CA ALA A 228 12.29 -3.39 -12.17
C ALA A 228 12.56 -2.15 -11.31
N LEU A 229 11.87 -1.03 -11.58
CA LEU A 229 12.00 0.18 -10.77
C LEU A 229 11.48 -0.03 -9.35
N ALA A 230 10.34 -0.71 -9.19
CA ALA A 230 9.79 -1.07 -7.88
C ALA A 230 10.76 -1.99 -7.09
N CYS A 231 11.43 -2.95 -7.75
CA CYS A 231 12.44 -3.79 -7.12
C CYS A 231 13.67 -2.99 -6.66
N ILE A 232 14.13 -2.01 -7.45
CA ILE A 232 15.28 -1.17 -7.08
C ILE A 232 14.92 -0.24 -5.92
N VAL A 233 13.81 0.50 -6.04
CA VAL A 233 13.38 1.46 -5.01
C VAL A 233 13.01 0.75 -3.72
N GLY A 234 12.27 -0.36 -3.80
CA GLY A 234 11.89 -1.17 -2.63
C GLY A 234 13.07 -1.93 -2.03
N GLY A 235 14.01 -2.40 -2.85
CA GLY A 235 15.25 -3.01 -2.36
C GLY A 235 16.03 -2.04 -1.48
N VAL A 236 16.24 -0.80 -1.95
CA VAL A 236 16.88 0.27 -1.17
C VAL A 236 16.06 0.64 0.07
N LEU A 237 14.74 0.83 -0.09
CA LEU A 237 13.86 1.23 1.00
C LEU A 237 13.77 0.17 2.11
N SER A 238 13.66 -1.11 1.78
CA SER A 238 13.60 -2.22 2.73
C SER A 238 14.89 -2.40 3.54
N ILE A 239 16.05 -2.05 2.97
CA ILE A 239 17.34 -2.00 3.69
C ILE A 239 17.37 -0.80 4.63
N LEU A 240 16.96 0.39 4.17
CA LEU A 240 16.91 1.59 5.01
C LEU A 240 15.94 1.42 6.19
N LEU A 241 14.73 0.92 5.94
CA LEU A 241 13.73 0.63 6.97
C LEU A 241 14.16 -0.54 7.86
N GLY A 242 14.79 -1.57 7.30
CA GLY A 242 15.40 -2.66 8.08
C GLY A 242 16.42 -2.15 9.09
N HIS A 243 17.26 -1.20 8.68
CA HIS A 243 18.29 -0.64 9.54
C HIS A 243 17.72 0.35 10.57
N PHE A 244 16.98 1.37 10.12
CA PHE A 244 16.53 2.45 11.00
C PHE A 244 15.25 2.14 11.79
N TRP A 245 14.42 1.20 11.33
CA TRP A 245 13.13 0.86 11.94
C TRP A 245 13.09 -0.56 12.50
N GLY A 246 13.60 -1.53 11.74
CA GLY A 246 13.77 -2.92 12.18
C GLY A 246 14.96 -3.14 13.12
N ASN A 247 15.85 -2.15 13.26
CA ASN A 247 17.07 -2.22 14.07
C ASN A 247 18.01 -3.39 13.70
N TYR A 248 18.00 -3.81 12.42
CA TYR A 248 18.91 -4.82 11.90
C TYR A 248 20.28 -4.21 11.57
N PRO A 249 21.40 -4.90 11.89
CA PRO A 249 22.74 -4.47 11.46
C PRO A 249 22.84 -4.38 9.94
N LEU A 250 23.50 -3.35 9.42
CA LEU A 250 23.67 -3.18 7.97
C LEU A 250 24.40 -4.37 7.33
N GLU A 251 25.35 -4.97 8.05
CA GLU A 251 26.07 -6.19 7.68
C GLU A 251 25.14 -7.40 7.49
N GLN A 252 24.07 -7.51 8.30
CA GLN A 252 23.06 -8.56 8.14
C GLN A 252 22.18 -8.29 6.91
N LEU A 253 21.81 -7.03 6.67
CA LEU A 253 20.95 -6.62 5.55
C LEU A 253 21.65 -6.63 4.19
N LEU A 254 22.98 -6.53 4.16
CA LEU A 254 23.81 -6.62 2.95
C LEU A 254 24.41 -8.02 2.74
N SER A 255 24.00 -9.01 3.52
CA SER A 255 24.41 -10.42 3.40
C SER A 255 23.19 -11.34 3.28
N LEU A 256 23.43 -12.66 3.27
CA LEU A 256 22.37 -13.68 3.25
C LEU A 256 21.38 -13.56 4.40
N GLY A 257 21.76 -12.92 5.52
CA GLY A 257 20.88 -12.63 6.66
C GLY A 257 19.68 -11.73 6.31
N TYR A 258 19.71 -11.02 5.17
CA TYR A 258 18.56 -10.29 4.63
C TYR A 258 17.36 -11.21 4.37
N PHE A 259 17.58 -12.43 3.88
CA PHE A 259 16.50 -13.35 3.55
C PHE A 259 15.76 -13.89 4.79
N LYS A 260 16.36 -13.73 5.97
CA LYS A 260 15.80 -14.09 7.28
C LYS A 260 15.25 -12.88 8.05
N SER A 261 15.30 -11.68 7.49
CA SER A 261 14.82 -10.46 8.15
C SER A 261 13.44 -10.02 7.67
N ASP A 262 12.79 -9.17 8.47
CA ASP A 262 11.53 -8.54 8.08
C ASP A 262 11.68 -7.62 6.85
N SER A 263 12.90 -7.22 6.48
CA SER A 263 13.18 -6.48 5.24
C SER A 263 12.82 -7.26 3.99
N LEU A 264 13.04 -8.58 3.96
CA LEU A 264 12.60 -9.40 2.83
C LEU A 264 11.07 -9.40 2.75
N VAL A 265 10.40 -9.57 3.89
CA VAL A 265 8.93 -9.56 3.97
C VAL A 265 8.39 -8.21 3.51
N ALA A 266 9.03 -7.11 3.93
CA ALA A 266 8.70 -5.75 3.50
C ALA A 266 8.81 -5.62 1.98
N LEU A 267 9.94 -6.00 1.38
CA LEU A 267 10.15 -5.94 -0.07
C LEU A 267 9.11 -6.77 -0.83
N VAL A 268 8.87 -8.02 -0.43
CA VAL A 268 7.92 -8.93 -1.11
C VAL A 268 6.48 -8.39 -0.99
N THR A 269 6.07 -7.90 0.17
CA THR A 269 4.76 -7.27 0.36
C THR A 269 4.64 -5.94 -0.41
N GLY A 270 5.68 -5.10 -0.38
CA GLY A 270 5.78 -3.85 -1.15
C GLY A 270 5.59 -4.08 -2.64
N LEU A 271 6.33 -5.04 -3.22
CA LEU A 271 6.20 -5.44 -4.62
C LEU A 271 4.81 -6.01 -4.92
N SER A 272 4.28 -6.88 -4.07
CA SER A 272 2.95 -7.47 -4.25
C SER A 272 1.86 -6.40 -4.35
N VAL A 273 1.83 -5.48 -3.38
CA VAL A 273 0.80 -4.45 -3.28
C VAL A 273 0.98 -3.39 -4.38
N SER A 274 2.20 -2.96 -4.65
CA SER A 274 2.49 -1.94 -5.67
C SER A 274 2.15 -2.40 -7.09
N LEU A 275 2.48 -3.64 -7.45
CA LEU A 275 2.12 -4.23 -8.75
C LEU A 275 0.61 -4.45 -8.88
N PHE A 276 -0.05 -4.99 -7.85
CA PHE A 276 -1.47 -5.31 -7.91
C PHE A 276 -2.38 -4.08 -7.90
N MET A 277 -1.99 -3.04 -7.14
CA MET A 277 -2.79 -1.80 -7.03
C MET A 277 -2.38 -0.73 -8.06
N GLY A 278 -1.12 -0.69 -8.48
CA GLY A 278 -0.63 0.23 -9.51
C GLY A 278 -0.83 -0.28 -10.95
N GLY A 279 -0.94 -1.59 -11.16
CA GLY A 279 -1.16 -2.21 -12.48
C GLY A 279 -2.60 -2.13 -13.00
N LYS A 280 -3.55 -1.57 -12.24
CA LYS A 280 -4.92 -1.31 -12.72
C LYS A 280 -4.98 0.05 -13.42
N GLY A 281 -4.55 0.05 -14.68
CA GLY A 281 -4.75 1.12 -15.67
C GLY A 281 -5.47 0.56 -16.89
#